data_AF-A6LV13-F1
#
_entry.id   AF-A6LV13-F1
#
_cell.length_a   1.000
_cell.length_b   1.000
_cell.length_c   1.000
_cell.angle_alpha   90.00
_cell.angle_beta   90.00
_cell.angle_gamma   90.00
#
_symmetry.space_group_name_H-M   'P 1'
#
loop_
_entity.id
_entity.type
_entity.pdbx_description
1 polymer ?
#
loop_
_entity_poly.entity_id
_entity_poly.type
_entity_poly.pdbx_seq_one_letter_code
_entity_poly.pdbx_strand_id
1 'polypeptide(L)'
;MIYDTTDEKIKGLNEETKDINVFSKASTYVMINLNTLVNKTSSHISEMMIKGSVMGIIDITKRIKEYPNADKEILDLANKLLKLEQNNVE
;
A
#
# COMPACT_ATOMS: atom_id res chain seq x y z
N MET A 1 19.12 -16.98 -27.87
CA MET A 1 18.33 -17.48 -29.03
C MET A 1 17.04 -18.18 -28.55
N ILE A 2 16.29 -17.51 -27.66
CA ILE A 2 14.97 -17.96 -27.13
C ILE A 2 13.96 -16.79 -27.21
N TYR A 3 14.46 -15.54 -27.25
CA TYR A 3 13.66 -14.34 -27.45
C TYR A 3 13.07 -14.25 -28.87
N ASP A 4 13.86 -14.56 -29.92
CA ASP A 4 13.40 -14.44 -31.32
C ASP A 4 12.25 -15.41 -31.66
N THR A 5 12.24 -16.61 -31.09
CA THR A 5 11.18 -17.61 -31.33
C THR A 5 9.85 -17.24 -30.67
N THR A 6 9.88 -16.31 -29.69
CA THR A 6 8.67 -15.90 -28.96
C THR A 6 7.92 -14.80 -29.73
N ASP A 7 8.63 -13.89 -30.39
CA ASP A 7 8.03 -12.78 -31.14
C ASP A 7 7.38 -13.22 -32.46
N GLU A 8 7.95 -14.21 -33.15
CA GLU A 8 7.36 -14.75 -34.39
C GLU A 8 6.02 -15.48 -34.15
N LYS A 9 5.84 -16.11 -32.99
CA LYS A 9 4.61 -16.84 -32.65
C LYS A 9 3.44 -15.95 -32.22
N ILE A 10 3.73 -14.73 -31.77
CA ILE A 10 2.73 -13.76 -31.30
C ILE A 10 2.12 -12.97 -32.47
N LYS A 11 2.87 -12.76 -33.56
CA LYS A 11 2.36 -12.05 -34.75
C LYS A 11 1.32 -12.85 -35.57
N GLY A 12 1.22 -14.17 -35.38
CA GLY A 12 0.30 -15.03 -36.12
C GLY A 12 -1.04 -15.32 -35.43
N LEU A 13 -1.19 -15.00 -34.14
CA LEU A 13 -2.39 -15.30 -33.36
C LEU A 13 -3.12 -14.00 -33.05
N ASN A 14 -3.88 -13.56 -34.03
CA ASN A 14 -4.79 -12.43 -33.96
C ASN A 14 -6.07 -12.82 -33.19
N GLU A 15 -5.91 -13.35 -31.97
CA GLU A 15 -6.98 -13.72 -31.05
C GLU A 15 -6.49 -13.57 -29.60
N GLU A 16 -6.78 -12.38 -29.05
CA GLU A 16 -6.92 -12.04 -27.63
C GLU A 16 -6.41 -13.06 -26.58
N THR A 17 -5.09 -13.21 -26.44
CA THR A 17 -4.54 -13.91 -25.27
C THR A 17 -4.52 -12.99 -24.05
N LYS A 18 -5.55 -13.17 -23.21
CA LYS A 18 -5.72 -12.62 -21.86
C LYS A 18 -4.43 -12.61 -21.00
N ASP A 19 -3.99 -11.39 -20.66
CA ASP A 19 -4.01 -10.83 -19.29
C ASP A 19 -3.02 -11.21 -18.17
N ILE A 20 -1.92 -11.97 -18.33
CA ILE A 20 -1.07 -12.29 -17.15
C ILE A 20 0.43 -11.90 -17.22
N ASN A 21 1.00 -11.44 -18.34
CA ASN A 21 2.47 -11.35 -18.40
C ASN A 21 3.09 -9.95 -18.21
N VAL A 22 2.44 -8.87 -18.64
CA VAL A 22 3.08 -7.54 -18.65
C VAL A 22 2.98 -6.83 -17.30
N PHE A 23 1.80 -6.86 -16.66
CA PHE A 23 1.60 -6.26 -15.34
C PHE A 23 2.32 -7.06 -14.24
N SER A 24 2.30 -8.40 -14.32
CA SER A 24 3.04 -9.25 -13.40
C SER A 24 4.55 -9.07 -13.53
N LYS A 25 5.10 -8.99 -14.76
CA LYS A 25 6.53 -8.64 -14.94
C LYS A 25 6.87 -7.27 -14.38
N ALA A 26 6.01 -6.27 -14.57
CA ALA A 26 6.20 -4.95 -13.99
C ALA A 26 6.18 -5.00 -12.44
N SER A 27 5.24 -5.73 -11.85
CA SER A 27 5.15 -5.93 -10.39
C SER A 27 6.35 -6.68 -9.81
N THR A 28 6.88 -7.69 -10.52
CA THR A 28 8.09 -8.42 -10.10
C THR A 28 9.32 -7.50 -10.14
N TYR A 29 9.45 -6.65 -11.16
CA TYR A 29 10.51 -5.63 -11.20
C TYR A 29 10.40 -4.60 -10.07
N VAL A 30 9.18 -4.13 -9.79
CA VAL A 30 8.92 -3.22 -8.65
C VAL A 30 9.24 -3.91 -7.32
N MET A 31 8.88 -5.18 -7.16
CA MET A 31 9.11 -5.95 -5.93
C MET A 31 10.58 -6.29 -5.71
N ILE A 32 11.34 -6.62 -6.76
CA ILE A 32 12.80 -6.84 -6.67
C ILE A 32 13.51 -5.52 -6.32
N ASN A 33 13.08 -4.40 -6.90
CA ASN A 33 13.60 -3.08 -6.55
C ASN A 33 13.23 -2.67 -5.11
N LEU A 34 12.00 -2.96 -4.64
CA LEU A 34 11.62 -2.77 -3.24
C LEU A 34 12.48 -3.65 -2.31
N ASN A 35 12.65 -4.92 -2.63
CA ASN A 35 13.47 -5.87 -1.85
C ASN A 35 14.96 -5.47 -1.80
N THR A 36 15.45 -4.71 -2.79
CA THR A 36 16.84 -4.20 -2.82
C THR A 36 16.98 -2.81 -2.19
N LEU A 37 15.94 -1.96 -2.24
CA LEU A 37 15.88 -0.64 -1.58
C LEU A 37 15.52 -0.72 -0.08
N VAL A 38 15.03 -1.87 0.38
CA VAL A 38 15.02 -2.35 1.79
C VAL A 38 16.45 -2.53 2.36
N ASN A 39 17.49 -2.06 1.65
CA ASN A 39 18.76 -1.65 2.25
C ASN A 39 18.65 -0.39 3.15
N LYS A 40 17.53 -0.17 3.85
CA LYS A 40 17.36 0.91 4.84
C LYS A 40 16.93 0.30 6.17
N THR A 41 17.78 0.50 7.16
CA THR A 41 17.71 0.00 8.53
C THR A 41 16.31 0.12 9.17
N SER A 42 15.99 -0.78 10.11
CA SER A 42 14.70 -0.83 10.83
C SER A 42 14.22 0.53 11.33
N SER A 43 15.14 1.43 11.68
CA SER A 43 14.85 2.81 12.09
C SER A 43 14.08 3.63 11.05
N HIS A 44 14.34 3.46 9.75
CA HIS A 44 13.62 4.20 8.72
C HIS A 44 12.20 3.70 8.51
N ILE A 45 11.98 2.39 8.67
CA ILE A 45 10.64 1.80 8.64
C ILE A 45 9.86 2.25 9.87
N SER A 46 10.48 2.23 11.06
CA SER A 46 9.89 2.78 12.28
C SER A 46 9.53 4.26 12.15
N GLU A 47 10.40 5.07 11.56
CA GLU A 47 10.13 6.49 11.27
C GLU A 47 8.89 6.66 10.37
N MET A 48 8.79 5.88 9.30
CA MET A 48 7.62 5.89 8.40
C MET A 48 6.33 5.44 9.10
N MET A 49 6.40 4.42 9.95
CA MET A 49 5.25 3.93 10.72
C MET A 49 4.77 4.97 11.74
N ILE A 50 5.69 5.59 12.48
CA ILE A 50 5.38 6.66 13.43
C ILE A 50 4.73 7.82 12.69
N LYS A 51 5.29 8.24 11.55
CA LYS A 51 4.74 9.32 10.72
C LYS A 51 3.34 9.02 10.22
N GLY A 52 3.09 7.79 9.76
CA GLY A 52 1.75 7.33 9.35
C GLY A 52 0.75 7.37 10.50
N SER A 53 1.17 6.90 11.68
CA SER A 53 0.34 6.89 12.89
C SER A 53 -0.01 8.30 13.36
N VAL A 54 0.96 9.22 13.37
CA VAL A 54 0.74 10.66 13.68
C VAL A 54 -0.27 11.29 12.72
N MET A 55 -0.18 11.00 11.42
CA MET A 55 -1.12 11.52 10.44
C MET A 55 -2.54 10.96 10.65
N GLY A 56 -2.66 9.68 11.01
CA GLY A 56 -3.93 9.04 11.39
C GLY A 56 -4.59 9.68 12.62
N ILE A 57 -3.80 10.00 13.66
CA ILE A 57 -4.27 10.72 14.86
C ILE A 57 -4.90 12.07 14.49
N ILE A 58 -4.25 12.84 13.63
CA ILE A 58 -4.73 14.16 13.21
C ILE A 58 -6.06 14.02 12.46
N ASP A 59 -6.11 13.12 11.49
CA ASP A 59 -7.27 12.91 10.62
C ASP A 59 -8.51 12.44 11.40
N ILE A 60 -8.32 11.50 12.32
CA ILE A 60 -9.44 10.97 13.11
C ILE A 60 -9.94 11.97 14.13
N THR A 61 -9.03 12.74 14.74
CA THR A 61 -9.40 13.83 15.65
C THR A 61 -10.21 14.90 14.93
N LYS A 62 -9.83 15.24 13.70
CA LYS A 62 -10.57 16.19 12.87
C LYS A 62 -11.97 15.67 12.56
N ARG A 63 -12.09 14.41 12.12
CA ARG A 63 -13.39 13.77 11.81
C ARG A 63 -14.32 13.68 13.01
N ILE A 64 -13.80 13.35 14.20
CA ILE A 64 -14.59 13.34 15.45
C ILE A 64 -15.16 14.73 15.76
N LYS A 65 -14.37 15.79 15.53
CA LYS A 65 -14.79 17.18 15.76
C LYS A 65 -15.78 17.70 14.71
N GLU A 66 -15.64 17.26 13.45
CA GLU A 66 -16.52 17.64 12.34
C GLU A 66 -17.92 17.00 12.45
N TYR A 67 -18.00 15.80 13.04
CA TYR A 67 -19.23 15.04 13.17
C TYR A 67 -19.58 14.71 14.63
N PRO A 68 -19.85 15.72 15.48
CA PRO A 68 -20.13 15.50 16.91
C PRO A 68 -21.45 14.73 17.16
N ASN A 69 -22.36 14.73 16.18
CA ASN A 69 -23.64 14.05 16.25
C ASN A 69 -23.63 12.69 15.52
N ALA A 70 -22.47 12.18 15.13
CA ALA A 70 -22.37 10.83 14.58
C ALA A 70 -22.82 9.80 15.62
N ASP A 71 -23.29 8.64 15.13
CA ASP A 71 -23.75 7.58 16.01
C ASP A 71 -22.69 7.20 17.04
N LYS A 72 -23.15 6.94 18.25
CA LYS A 72 -22.28 6.64 19.40
C LYS A 72 -21.32 5.48 19.11
N GLU A 73 -21.76 4.48 18.35
CA GLU A 73 -20.93 3.34 17.93
C GLU A 73 -19.80 3.76 16.98
N ILE A 74 -20.07 4.70 16.07
CA ILE A 74 -19.09 5.26 15.14
C ILE A 74 -18.05 6.10 15.90
N LEU A 75 -18.51 6.93 16.85
CA LEU A 75 -17.63 7.71 17.72
C LEU A 75 -16.78 6.81 18.62
N ASP A 76 -17.33 5.73 19.16
CA ASP A 76 -16.59 4.76 19.98
C ASP A 76 -15.50 4.05 19.15
N LEU A 77 -15.82 3.62 17.93
CA LEU A 77 -14.84 3.05 17.01
C LEU A 77 -13.74 4.06 16.66
N ALA A 78 -14.10 5.31 16.40
CA ALA A 78 -13.14 6.37 16.10
C ALA A 78 -12.20 6.65 17.29
N ASN A 79 -12.74 6.66 18.52
CA ASN A 79 -11.93 6.81 19.72
C ASN A 79 -11.01 5.59 19.99
N LYS A 80 -11.48 4.37 19.68
CA LYS A 80 -10.64 3.15 19.75
C LYS A 80 -9.47 3.21 18.77
N LEU A 81 -9.74 3.62 17.52
CA LEU A 81 -8.70 3.77 16.51
C LEU A 81 -7.71 4.89 16.89
N LEU A 82 -8.20 6.02 17.39
CA LEU A 82 -7.35 7.10 17.92
C LEU A 82 -6.37 6.60 18.99
N LYS A 83 -6.87 5.81 19.95
CA LYS A 83 -6.04 5.23 21.02
C LYS A 83 -4.99 4.27 20.49
N LEU A 84 -5.33 3.46 19.48
CA LEU A 84 -4.39 2.53 18.85
C LEU A 84 -3.24 3.29 18.17
N GLU A 85 -3.54 4.33 17.40
CA GLU A 85 -2.52 5.13 16.72
C GLU A 85 -1.63 5.88 17.71
N GLN A 86 -2.18 6.38 18.83
CA GLN A 86 -1.41 6.99 19.91
C GLN A 86 -0.42 5.99 20.53
N ASN A 87 -0.88 4.77 20.85
CA ASN A 87 -0.03 3.72 21.38
C ASN A 87 1.07 3.25 20.40
N ASN A 88 0.93 3.49 19.10
CA ASN A 88 1.95 3.16 18.09
C ASN A 88 3.06 4.22 17.99
N VAL A 89 2.81 5.42 18.54
CA VAL A 89 3.75 6.55 18.54
C VAL A 89 4.47 6.68 19.87
N GLU A 90 3.83 6.30 20.97
CA GLU A 90 4.39 6.23 22.34
C GLU A 90 5.25 4.98 22.57
#